data_AF-A0AB35Y4P0-F1
#
_entry.id   AF-A0AB35Y4P0-F1
#
_cell.length_a   1.000
_cell.length_b   1.000
_cell.length_c   1.000
_cell.angle_alpha   90.00
_cell.angle_beta   90.00
_cell.angle_gamma   90.00
#
_symmetry.space_group_name_H-M   'P 1'
#
loop_
_entity.id
_entity.type
_entity.pdbx_description
1 polymer ?
#
loop_
_entity_poly.entity_id
_entity_poly.type
_entity_poly.pdbx_seq_one_letter_code
_entity_poly.pdbx_strand_id
1 'polypeptide(L)'
;MKKQIGVLLAAFLILLLGWAILPAPAMPPDDPPEEDIAGSDWRTWGIINDSGTLVQDGETIPFCACVHTGNTTLYHDTESQVLLAELDYPAPVENAEQRYLGMETTDRNGDGSSDVLLRFSQEDGTLELLFYWDPETGAFSIRSSMTGAKTIY
;
A
#
# COMPACT_ATOMS: atom_id res chain seq x y z
N MET A 1 62.21 -25.00 -53.33
CA MET A 1 61.83 -25.08 -51.90
C MET A 1 61.69 -23.66 -51.33
N LYS A 2 60.61 -22.93 -51.67
CA LYS A 2 60.44 -21.50 -51.32
C LYS A 2 59.04 -21.15 -50.77
N LYS A 3 58.17 -22.15 -50.57
CA LYS A 3 56.76 -21.93 -50.21
C LYS A 3 56.42 -22.18 -48.74
N GLN A 4 57.35 -22.70 -47.93
CA GLN A 4 57.07 -23.00 -46.51
C GLN A 4 57.55 -21.93 -45.52
N ILE A 5 58.50 -21.07 -45.89
CA ILE A 5 59.10 -20.10 -44.94
C ILE A 5 58.20 -18.88 -44.71
N GLY A 6 57.45 -18.43 -45.74
CA GLY A 6 56.55 -17.28 -45.60
C GLY A 6 55.31 -17.56 -44.73
N VAL A 7 54.82 -18.80 -44.73
CA VAL A 7 53.65 -19.19 -43.92
C VAL A 7 54.02 -19.32 -42.44
N LEU A 8 55.24 -19.78 -42.13
CA LEU A 8 55.74 -19.90 -40.76
C LEU A 8 55.98 -18.54 -40.09
N LEU A 9 56.40 -17.51 -40.83
CA LEU A 9 56.59 -16.15 -40.29
C LEU A 9 55.27 -15.41 -40.06
N ALA A 10 54.25 -15.63 -40.91
CA ALA A 10 52.93 -15.04 -40.71
C ALA A 10 52.18 -15.66 -39.52
N ALA A 11 52.34 -16.96 -39.28
CA ALA A 11 51.72 -17.65 -38.15
C ALA A 11 52.30 -17.24 -36.79
N PHE A 12 53.60 -16.93 -36.73
CA PHE A 12 54.26 -16.55 -35.47
C PHE A 12 53.91 -15.10 -35.02
N LEU A 13 53.63 -14.20 -35.97
CA LEU A 13 53.26 -12.82 -35.67
C LEU A 13 51.83 -12.70 -35.11
N ILE A 14 50.91 -13.57 -35.56
CA ILE A 14 49.52 -13.62 -35.07
C ILE A 14 49.45 -14.20 -33.65
N LEU A 15 50.36 -15.13 -33.31
CA LEU A 15 50.45 -15.71 -31.97
C LEU A 15 51.06 -14.76 -30.92
N LEU A 16 51.90 -13.79 -31.33
CA LEU A 16 52.49 -12.80 -30.41
C LEU A 16 51.58 -11.57 -30.15
N LEU A 17 50.64 -11.27 -31.05
CA LEU A 17 49.70 -10.15 -30.90
C LEU A 17 48.43 -10.52 -30.12
N GLY A 18 48.19 -11.82 -29.87
CA GLY A 18 46.95 -12.31 -29.26
C GLY A 18 46.88 -12.28 -27.73
N TRP A 19 47.91 -11.77 -27.04
CA TRP A 19 48.00 -11.88 -25.57
C TRP A 19 47.84 -10.59 -24.76
N ALA A 20 47.40 -9.51 -25.40
CA ALA A 20 47.02 -8.30 -24.69
C ALA A 20 45.60 -7.94 -25.09
N ILE A 21 44.62 -8.48 -24.36
CA ILE A 21 43.37 -7.84 -23.89
C ILE A 21 42.63 -8.96 -23.13
N LEU A 22 42.94 -9.10 -21.84
CA LEU A 22 41.95 -9.66 -20.91
C LEU A 22 40.98 -8.51 -20.62
N PRO A 23 39.65 -8.68 -20.79
CA PRO A 23 38.72 -7.72 -20.24
C PRO A 23 38.91 -7.70 -18.72
N ALA A 24 39.13 -6.51 -18.14
CA ALA A 24 38.97 -6.35 -16.70
C ALA A 24 37.57 -6.84 -16.33
N PRO A 25 37.38 -7.60 -15.23
CA PRO A 25 36.03 -7.88 -14.77
C PRO A 25 35.36 -6.53 -14.56
N ALA A 26 34.22 -6.31 -15.22
CA ALA A 26 33.40 -5.15 -14.96
C ALA A 26 33.04 -5.22 -13.47
N MET A 27 33.63 -4.33 -12.67
CA MET A 27 33.17 -4.11 -11.31
C MET A 27 31.71 -3.66 -11.46
N PRO A 28 30.73 -4.41 -10.95
CA PRO A 28 29.37 -3.88 -10.89
C PRO A 28 29.46 -2.53 -10.17
N PRO A 29 28.68 -1.52 -10.57
CA PRO A 29 28.62 -0.30 -9.79
C PRO A 29 28.30 -0.70 -8.34
N ASP A 30 29.21 -0.36 -7.41
CA ASP A 30 28.86 -0.29 -6.00
C ASP A 30 27.89 0.89 -5.90
N ASP A 31 26.63 0.66 -6.26
CA ASP A 31 25.57 1.56 -5.86
C ASP A 31 25.68 1.60 -4.32
N PRO A 32 25.93 2.79 -3.72
CA PRO A 32 25.88 2.89 -2.27
C PRO A 32 24.53 2.31 -1.84
N PRO A 33 24.47 1.52 -0.76
CA PRO A 33 23.20 0.99 -0.30
C PRO A 33 22.25 2.18 -0.21
N GLU A 34 21.13 2.13 -0.94
CA GLU A 34 20.09 3.14 -0.81
C GLU A 34 19.81 3.21 0.69
N GLU A 35 20.11 4.37 1.30
CA GLU A 35 19.69 4.60 2.66
C GLU A 35 18.18 4.54 2.61
N ASP A 36 17.61 3.43 3.08
CA ASP A 36 16.19 3.28 3.30
C ASP A 36 15.80 4.25 4.43
N ILE A 37 15.59 5.52 4.08
CA ILE A 37 15.27 6.60 5.02
C ILE A 37 13.94 6.30 5.73
N ALA A 38 13.07 5.48 5.12
CA ALA A 38 11.78 5.12 5.69
C ALA A 38 11.83 3.81 6.51
N GLY A 39 12.79 2.92 6.24
CA GLY A 39 12.80 1.58 6.82
C GLY A 39 11.71 0.68 6.22
N SER A 40 11.76 -0.61 6.57
CA SER A 40 10.83 -1.61 6.01
C SER A 40 9.40 -1.53 6.58
N ASP A 41 9.16 -0.69 7.60
CA ASP A 41 7.83 -0.48 8.19
C ASP A 41 7.00 0.43 7.28
N TRP A 42 5.93 -0.13 6.70
CA TRP A 42 5.10 0.63 5.76
C TRP A 42 4.44 1.88 6.36
N ARG A 43 4.27 1.92 7.69
CA ARG A 43 3.60 3.02 8.38
C ARG A 43 4.43 4.30 8.41
N THR A 44 5.74 4.22 8.12
CA THR A 44 6.63 5.38 8.09
C THR A 44 6.56 6.16 6.78
N TRP A 45 6.12 5.49 5.69
CA TRP A 45 6.03 6.08 4.35
C TRP A 45 4.62 6.04 3.74
N GLY A 46 3.71 5.24 4.30
CA GLY A 46 2.33 5.13 3.86
C GLY A 46 1.46 6.32 4.27
N ILE A 47 0.37 6.55 3.53
CA ILE A 47 -0.67 7.52 3.92
C ILE A 47 -1.60 6.85 4.92
N ILE A 48 -1.48 7.22 6.19
CA ILE A 48 -2.36 6.76 7.27
C ILE A 48 -3.19 7.96 7.74
N ASN A 49 -4.51 7.86 7.56
CA ASN A 49 -5.45 8.92 7.92
C ASN A 49 -6.02 8.76 9.32
N ASP A 50 -6.06 7.53 9.82
CA ASP A 50 -6.53 7.22 11.17
C ASP A 50 -5.94 5.89 11.66
N SER A 51 -6.11 5.63 12.95
CA SER A 51 -5.74 4.36 13.57
C SER A 51 -6.67 4.06 14.72
N GLY A 52 -6.86 2.78 15.02
CA GLY A 52 -7.73 2.40 16.11
C GLY A 52 -7.74 0.92 16.37
N THR A 53 -8.83 0.47 16.98
CA THR A 53 -9.01 -0.91 17.39
C THR A 53 -10.41 -1.38 17.04
N LEU A 54 -10.50 -2.55 16.42
CA LEU A 54 -11.74 -3.29 16.24
C LEU A 54 -11.84 -4.36 17.34
N VAL A 55 -13.05 -4.66 17.77
CA VAL A 55 -13.38 -5.90 18.47
C VAL A 55 -14.09 -6.80 17.48
N GLN A 56 -13.62 -8.01 17.23
CA GLN A 56 -14.26 -8.99 16.35
C GLN A 56 -14.25 -10.34 17.07
N ASP A 57 -15.43 -10.91 17.32
CA ASP A 57 -15.57 -12.18 18.06
C ASP A 57 -14.82 -12.22 19.41
N GLY A 58 -14.73 -11.06 20.08
CA GLY A 58 -14.01 -10.89 21.35
C GLY A 58 -12.48 -10.72 21.22
N GLU A 59 -11.93 -10.76 20.00
CA GLU A 59 -10.55 -10.40 19.72
C GLU A 59 -10.41 -8.89 19.46
N THR A 60 -9.37 -8.31 20.05
CA THR A 60 -9.03 -6.89 19.90
C THR A 60 -7.96 -6.74 18.82
N ILE A 61 -8.31 -6.13 17.69
CA ILE A 61 -7.47 -6.04 16.49
C ILE A 61 -7.09 -4.57 16.23
N PRO A 62 -5.82 -4.17 16.45
CA PRO A 62 -5.35 -2.83 16.12
C PRO A 62 -5.16 -2.66 14.61
N PHE A 63 -5.50 -1.49 14.08
CA PHE A 63 -5.44 -1.20 12.65
C PHE A 63 -4.96 0.23 12.34
N CYS A 64 -4.46 0.40 11.11
CA CYS A 64 -4.25 1.68 10.45
C CYS A 64 -5.25 1.83 9.29
N ALA A 65 -5.85 3.01 9.13
CA ALA A 65 -6.82 3.30 8.08
C ALA A 65 -6.23 4.22 7.00
N CYS A 66 -6.45 3.86 5.74
CA CYS A 66 -6.09 4.63 4.56
C CYS A 66 -7.37 5.03 3.82
N VAL A 67 -7.65 6.34 3.75
CA VAL A 67 -8.85 6.88 3.10
C VAL A 67 -8.56 7.11 1.62
N HIS A 68 -9.43 6.58 0.76
CA HIS A 68 -9.35 6.73 -0.68
C HIS A 68 -10.66 7.28 -1.23
N THR A 69 -10.69 7.65 -2.51
CA THR A 69 -11.88 8.19 -3.15
C THR A 69 -13.05 7.20 -3.16
N GLY A 70 -12.80 5.91 -3.28
CA GLY A 70 -13.85 4.87 -3.40
C GLY A 70 -14.05 4.02 -2.14
N ASN A 71 -13.09 4.00 -1.23
CA ASN A 71 -13.14 3.15 -0.05
C ASN A 71 -12.19 3.65 1.05
N THR A 72 -12.33 3.10 2.26
CA THR A 72 -11.29 3.15 3.29
C THR A 72 -10.71 1.76 3.45
N THR A 73 -9.39 1.63 3.30
CA THR A 73 -8.70 0.37 3.55
C THR A 73 -8.22 0.32 4.99
N LEU A 74 -8.49 -0.77 5.69
CA LEU A 74 -7.93 -1.05 7.01
C LEU A 74 -6.80 -2.07 6.86
N TYR A 75 -5.65 -1.75 7.42
CA TYR A 75 -4.49 -2.64 7.53
C TYR A 75 -4.25 -2.99 8.99
N HIS A 76 -3.73 -4.19 9.26
CA HIS A 76 -3.21 -4.50 10.59
C HIS A 76 -2.11 -3.51 10.98
N ASP A 77 -2.12 -3.06 12.24
CA ASP A 77 -1.09 -2.15 12.77
C ASP A 77 0.22 -2.91 13.06
N THR A 78 0.90 -3.32 12.00
CA THR A 78 2.19 -4.03 12.03
C THR A 78 3.14 -3.47 10.98
N GLU A 79 4.44 -3.76 11.11
CA GLU A 79 5.47 -3.32 10.15
C GLU A 79 5.23 -3.83 8.73
N SER A 80 4.55 -4.98 8.58
CA SER A 80 4.14 -5.50 7.29
C SER A 80 2.77 -4.93 6.90
N GLN A 81 2.63 -4.51 5.65
CA GLN A 81 1.34 -4.05 5.14
C GLN A 81 0.44 -5.26 4.88
N VAL A 82 -0.43 -5.58 5.84
CA VAL A 82 -1.37 -6.72 5.77
C VAL A 82 -2.79 -6.19 5.79
N LEU A 83 -3.54 -6.42 4.71
CA LEU A 83 -4.93 -6.00 4.57
C LEU A 83 -5.79 -6.70 5.64
N LEU A 84 -6.58 -5.90 6.36
CA LEU A 84 -7.57 -6.37 7.33
C LEU A 84 -8.98 -6.33 6.72
N ALA A 85 -9.38 -5.19 6.14
CA ALA A 85 -10.70 -5.02 5.53
C ALA A 85 -10.71 -3.86 4.53
N GLU A 86 -11.68 -3.88 3.63
CA GLU A 86 -12.03 -2.74 2.77
C GLU A 86 -13.44 -2.27 3.10
N LEU A 87 -13.60 -0.96 3.31
CA LEU A 87 -14.87 -0.30 3.56
C LEU A 87 -15.30 0.42 2.29
N ASP A 88 -15.94 -0.32 1.38
CA ASP A 88 -16.34 0.21 0.07
C ASP A 88 -17.47 1.24 0.19
N TYR A 89 -17.22 2.44 -0.32
CA TYR A 89 -18.21 3.50 -0.32
C TYR A 89 -19.31 3.19 -1.35
N PRO A 90 -20.56 3.60 -1.10
CA PRO A 90 -21.66 3.34 -2.03
C PRO A 90 -21.55 4.20 -3.30
N ALA A 91 -20.81 5.30 -3.21
CA ALA A 91 -20.40 6.16 -4.31
C ALA A 91 -19.05 6.82 -3.96
N PRO A 92 -18.23 7.20 -4.96
CA PRO A 92 -16.99 7.92 -4.73
C PRO A 92 -17.19 9.22 -3.93
N VAL A 93 -16.34 9.44 -2.94
CA VAL A 93 -16.25 10.69 -2.18
C VAL A 93 -15.11 11.53 -2.75
N GLU A 94 -15.45 12.63 -3.42
CA GLU A 94 -14.46 13.53 -4.00
C GLU A 94 -13.58 14.15 -2.92
N ASN A 95 -12.25 14.15 -3.10
CA ASN A 95 -11.28 14.64 -2.11
C ASN A 95 -11.47 14.01 -0.71
N ALA A 96 -11.81 12.70 -0.66
CA ALA A 96 -12.13 11.98 0.57
C ALA A 96 -11.09 12.19 1.67
N GLU A 97 -9.81 12.08 1.33
CA GLU A 97 -8.70 12.27 2.27
C GLU A 97 -8.73 13.66 2.93
N GLN A 98 -8.94 14.71 2.14
CA GLN A 98 -8.98 16.10 2.62
C GLN A 98 -10.28 16.40 3.37
N ARG A 99 -11.37 15.68 3.06
CA ARG A 99 -12.68 15.86 3.68
C ARG A 99 -12.88 14.99 4.91
N TYR A 100 -12.01 14.02 5.17
CA TYR A 100 -12.12 13.07 6.27
C TYR A 100 -12.11 13.79 7.62
N LEU A 101 -13.09 13.49 8.45
CA LEU A 101 -13.28 14.09 9.78
C LEU A 101 -12.96 13.13 10.92
N GLY A 102 -12.85 11.82 10.64
CA GLY A 102 -12.56 10.79 11.62
C GLY A 102 -13.48 9.57 11.51
N MET A 103 -13.19 8.57 12.34
CA MET A 103 -13.97 7.34 12.45
C MET A 103 -14.34 6.98 13.89
N GLU A 104 -15.31 6.07 14.04
CA GLU A 104 -15.68 5.44 15.32
C GLU A 104 -15.89 3.94 15.12
N THR A 105 -15.39 3.11 16.05
CA THR A 105 -15.40 1.63 15.98
C THR A 105 -16.30 0.96 17.04
N THR A 106 -17.45 1.56 17.30
CA THR A 106 -18.40 1.11 18.33
C THR A 106 -19.30 -0.02 17.83
N ASP A 107 -19.54 -1.04 18.65
CA ASP A 107 -20.64 -2.00 18.45
C ASP A 107 -21.99 -1.27 18.59
N ARG A 108 -22.66 -1.03 17.45
CA ARG A 108 -23.93 -0.28 17.41
C ARG A 108 -25.14 -1.19 17.31
N ASN A 109 -24.99 -2.41 16.79
CA ASN A 109 -26.08 -3.37 16.65
C ASN A 109 -26.19 -4.34 17.85
N GLY A 110 -25.19 -4.37 18.74
CA GLY A 110 -25.13 -5.21 19.93
C GLY A 110 -24.69 -6.66 19.65
N ASP A 111 -24.02 -6.93 18.54
CA ASP A 111 -23.57 -8.28 18.18
C ASP A 111 -22.21 -8.67 18.83
N GLY A 112 -21.61 -7.75 19.58
CA GLY A 112 -20.32 -7.93 20.24
C GLY A 112 -19.11 -7.59 19.37
N SER A 113 -19.33 -7.19 18.12
CA SER A 113 -18.30 -6.79 17.17
C SER A 113 -18.38 -5.30 16.84
N SER A 114 -17.23 -4.71 16.53
CA SER A 114 -17.12 -3.29 16.21
C SER A 114 -17.72 -2.99 14.83
N ASP A 115 -18.65 -2.04 14.80
CA ASP A 115 -19.10 -1.38 13.57
C ASP A 115 -18.27 -0.13 13.30
N VAL A 116 -18.08 0.21 12.03
CA VAL A 116 -17.28 1.38 11.64
C VAL A 116 -18.17 2.49 11.10
N LEU A 117 -18.09 3.67 11.72
CA LEU A 117 -18.69 4.89 11.19
C LEU A 117 -17.59 5.81 10.67
N LEU A 118 -17.65 6.16 9.39
CA LEU A 118 -16.77 7.16 8.78
C LEU A 118 -17.50 8.49 8.61
N ARG A 119 -16.80 9.60 8.83
CA ARG A 119 -17.34 10.96 8.65
C ARG A 119 -16.53 11.76 7.65
N PHE A 120 -17.22 12.42 6.72
CA PHE A 120 -16.62 13.33 5.75
C PHE A 120 -17.36 14.66 5.75
N SER A 121 -16.62 15.76 5.74
CA SER A 121 -17.20 17.08 5.48
C SER A 121 -17.81 17.14 4.08
N GLN A 122 -18.95 17.81 3.95
CA GLN A 122 -19.60 18.12 2.68
C GLN A 122 -19.93 19.63 2.66
N GLU A 123 -20.25 20.18 1.49
CA GLU A 123 -20.59 21.61 1.36
C GLU A 123 -21.76 22.02 2.27
N ASP A 124 -22.72 21.12 2.44
CA ASP A 124 -23.99 21.31 3.13
C ASP A 124 -24.15 20.45 4.39
N GLY A 125 -23.08 19.85 4.90
CA GLY A 125 -23.13 19.07 6.14
C GLY A 125 -22.02 18.05 6.29
N THR A 126 -22.39 16.85 6.75
CA THR A 126 -21.47 15.75 6.97
C THR A 126 -22.05 14.48 6.37
N LEU A 127 -21.28 13.83 5.52
CA LEU A 127 -21.58 12.48 5.06
C LEU A 127 -21.14 11.49 6.12
N GLU A 128 -22.06 10.64 6.55
CA GLU A 128 -21.82 9.55 7.48
C GLU A 128 -22.02 8.20 6.77
N LEU A 129 -20.98 7.37 6.76
CA LEU A 129 -21.03 6.03 6.19
C LEU A 129 -20.86 5.02 7.33
N LEU A 130 -21.93 4.27 7.63
CA LEU A 130 -21.92 3.25 8.68
C LEU A 130 -21.78 1.86 8.05
N PHE A 131 -20.80 1.12 8.54
CA PHE A 131 -20.45 -0.23 8.13
C PHE A 131 -20.65 -1.17 9.30
N TYR A 132 -21.56 -2.12 9.13
CA TYR A 132 -21.81 -3.17 10.12
C TYR A 132 -20.92 -4.37 9.84
N TRP A 133 -20.33 -4.93 10.88
CA TRP A 133 -19.67 -6.23 10.75
C TRP A 133 -20.73 -7.32 10.47
N ASP A 134 -20.41 -8.24 9.57
CA ASP A 134 -21.19 -9.45 9.35
C ASP A 134 -20.33 -10.68 9.65
N PRO A 135 -20.57 -11.38 10.78
CA PRO A 135 -19.76 -12.53 11.18
C PRO A 135 -19.99 -13.75 10.27
N GLU A 136 -21.08 -13.81 9.49
CA GLU A 136 -21.31 -14.92 8.56
C GLU A 136 -20.41 -14.81 7.32
N THR A 137 -20.14 -13.58 6.88
CA THR A 137 -19.31 -13.32 5.69
C THR A 137 -17.88 -12.93 6.04
N GLY A 138 -17.62 -12.49 7.27
CA GLY A 138 -16.32 -11.96 7.68
C GLY A 138 -16.00 -10.62 7.02
N ALA A 139 -17.04 -9.83 6.69
CA ALA A 139 -16.91 -8.60 5.93
C ALA A 139 -17.81 -7.50 6.49
N PHE A 140 -17.51 -6.25 6.13
CA PHE A 140 -18.33 -5.10 6.46
C PHE A 140 -19.43 -4.88 5.42
N SER A 141 -20.67 -4.71 5.89
CA SER A 141 -21.83 -4.36 5.06
C SER A 141 -22.26 -2.90 5.32
N ILE A 142 -22.47 -2.13 4.25
CA ILE A 142 -22.77 -0.71 4.40
C ILE A 142 -24.26 -0.44 4.59
N ARG A 143 -24.57 0.48 5.50
CA ARG A 143 -25.81 1.25 5.54
C ARG A 143 -25.48 2.74 5.52
N SER A 144 -25.70 3.40 4.39
CA SER A 144 -25.46 4.83 4.27
C SER A 144 -26.67 5.65 4.72
N SER A 145 -26.46 6.70 5.50
CA SER A 145 -27.47 7.75 5.75
C SER A 145 -26.81 9.12 5.68
N MET A 146 -27.40 10.05 4.92
CA MET A 146 -26.93 11.44 4.90
C MET A 146 -27.53 12.18 6.10
N THR A 147 -26.70 12.60 7.06
CA THR A 147 -27.13 13.40 8.20
C THR A 147 -26.83 14.89 7.93
N GLY A 148 -27.87 15.73 7.83
CA GLY A 148 -27.69 17.18 7.66
C GLY A 148 -28.23 17.78 6.35
N ALA A 149 -28.77 16.97 5.43
CA ALA A 149 -29.53 17.49 4.30
C ALA A 149 -30.70 18.33 4.84
N LYS A 150 -30.64 19.64 4.62
CA LYS A 150 -31.74 20.55 4.94
C LYS A 150 -32.90 20.16 4.04
N THR A 151 -33.88 19.44 4.56
CA THR A 151 -35.15 19.24 3.85
C THR A 151 -35.81 20.60 3.70
N ILE A 152 -35.58 21.25 2.56
CA ILE A 152 -36.34 22.43 2.16
C ILE A 152 -37.70 21.89 1.72
N TYR A 153 -38.70 21.98 2.60
CA TYR A 153 -40.11 21.93 2.21
C TYR A 153 -40.53 23.28 1.64
#